data_AF-A0A0S9DCI3-F1
#
_entry.id   AF-A0A0S9DCI3-F1
#
_cell.length_a   1.000
_cell.length_b   1.000
_cell.length_c   1.000
_cell.angle_alpha   90.00
_cell.angle_beta   90.00
_cell.angle_gamma   90.00
#
_symmetry.space_group_name_H-M   'P 1'
#
loop_
_entity.id
_entity.type
_entity.pdbx_description
1 polymer ?
#
loop_
_entity_poly.entity_id
_entity_poly.type
_entity_poly.pdbx_seq_one_letter_code
_entity_poly.pdbx_strand_id
1 'polypeptide(L)'
;MKLEEGAPVTLKRRARKINRILGETYPYAVAELDFRNAFELLVATVLSAQTTDVRVNLTTPALFERYPDARTLSEADEMELQEIIRPTGFYRAKANSLLSLSRRLVDDYDGEVPPSLEDLVTLPGVGRKTANVVLGNAFGVPGITVDTHFGRLARRFRWTASDDPVKVEMEVGVLFDRKDWTMLSHHVVFHGRRICHAKKPACGVCPVAALCPSYGEGETDPVKAAKLLKYELAPGREDLLDLMRAGRTRAELREAGHGLGG
;
A
#
# COMPACT_ATOMS: atom_id res chain seq x y z
N MET A 1 -20.64 -0.17 -36.12
CA MET A 1 -19.26 -0.67 -36.16
C MET A 1 -19.11 -1.67 -35.02
N LYS A 2 -19.28 -2.97 -35.30
CA LYS A 2 -19.16 -4.04 -34.32
C LYS A 2 -17.67 -4.23 -34.03
N LEU A 3 -17.26 -4.15 -32.77
CA LEU A 3 -15.89 -4.48 -32.37
C LEU A 3 -15.70 -5.99 -32.56
N GLU A 4 -14.73 -6.36 -33.38
CA GLU A 4 -14.36 -7.75 -33.65
C GLU A 4 -13.90 -8.45 -32.37
N GLU A 5 -14.47 -9.62 -32.11
CA GLU A 5 -14.08 -10.55 -31.04
C GLU A 5 -12.68 -11.11 -31.34
N GLY A 6 -11.66 -10.40 -30.89
CA GLY A 6 -10.28 -10.87 -30.93
C GLY A 6 -10.08 -12.11 -30.05
N ALA A 7 -9.19 -13.02 -30.48
CA ALA A 7 -8.80 -14.23 -29.76
C ALA A 7 -8.55 -13.98 -28.26
N PRO A 8 -8.84 -14.96 -27.36
CA PRO A 8 -8.67 -14.78 -25.93
C PRO A 8 -7.24 -14.35 -25.61
N VAL A 9 -7.07 -13.13 -25.11
CA VAL A 9 -5.80 -12.69 -24.57
C VAL A 9 -5.45 -13.62 -23.41
N THR A 10 -4.31 -14.30 -23.47
CA THR A 10 -3.86 -15.19 -22.39
C THR A 10 -3.87 -14.42 -21.06
N LEU A 11 -4.22 -15.10 -19.96
CA LEU A 11 -4.33 -14.48 -18.64
C LEU A 11 -3.10 -13.63 -18.30
N LYS A 12 -1.91 -14.19 -18.55
CA LYS A 12 -0.62 -13.53 -18.35
C LYS A 12 -0.49 -12.23 -19.17
N ARG A 13 -0.85 -12.25 -20.45
CA ARG A 13 -0.79 -11.05 -21.32
C ARG A 13 -1.78 -9.99 -20.86
N ARG A 14 -3.00 -10.38 -20.45
CA ARG A 14 -4.00 -9.45 -19.92
C ARG A 14 -3.54 -8.82 -18.60
N ALA A 15 -3.05 -9.62 -17.67
CA ALA A 15 -2.54 -9.17 -16.37
C ALA A 15 -1.40 -8.15 -16.53
N ARG A 16 -0.42 -8.46 -17.39
CA ARG A 16 0.70 -7.54 -17.70
C ARG A 16 0.22 -6.24 -18.37
N LYS A 17 -0.74 -6.32 -19.29
CA LYS A 17 -1.32 -5.13 -19.93
C LYS A 17 -2.09 -4.26 -18.93
N ILE A 18 -2.85 -4.86 -18.01
CA ILE A 18 -3.50 -4.15 -16.90
C ILE A 18 -2.44 -3.42 -16.06
N ASN A 19 -1.41 -4.13 -15.57
CA ASN A 19 -0.37 -3.50 -14.75
C ASN A 19 0.33 -2.33 -15.45
N ARG A 20 0.62 -2.46 -16.75
CA ARG A 20 1.20 -1.36 -17.54
C ARG A 20 0.30 -0.12 -17.57
N ILE A 21 -0.99 -0.29 -17.86
CA ILE A 21 -1.96 0.82 -17.86
C ILE A 21 -2.07 1.44 -16.46
N LEU A 22 -2.06 0.63 -15.40
CA LEU A 22 -2.06 1.15 -14.03
C LEU A 22 -0.77 1.92 -13.71
N GLY A 23 0.39 1.48 -14.19
CA GLY A 23 1.65 2.22 -14.05
C GLY A 23 1.66 3.55 -14.81
N GLU A 24 1.05 3.60 -16.00
CA GLU A 24 0.82 4.85 -16.74
C GLU A 24 -0.19 5.77 -16.03
N THR A 25 -1.18 5.18 -15.34
CA THR A 25 -2.20 5.94 -14.59
C THR A 25 -1.61 6.55 -13.31
N TYR A 26 -0.74 5.79 -12.62
CA TYR A 26 -0.15 6.13 -11.33
C TYR A 26 1.39 6.10 -11.38
N PRO A 27 2.06 6.93 -12.20
CA PRO A 27 3.52 6.93 -12.32
C PRO A 27 4.23 7.33 -11.02
N TYR A 28 3.49 7.92 -10.08
CA TYR A 28 3.91 8.36 -8.75
C TYR A 28 3.50 7.38 -7.64
N ALA A 29 3.08 6.15 -7.97
CA ALA A 29 2.67 5.16 -6.97
C ALA A 29 3.85 4.77 -6.07
N VAL A 30 3.67 4.89 -4.76
CA VAL A 30 4.66 4.60 -3.71
C VAL A 30 3.95 4.08 -2.47
N ALA A 31 4.70 3.57 -1.49
CA ALA A 31 4.12 3.35 -0.16
C ALA A 31 3.56 4.68 0.38
N GLU A 32 2.30 4.68 0.84
CA GLU A 32 1.64 5.91 1.31
C GLU A 32 1.99 6.27 2.77
N LEU A 33 2.80 5.44 3.44
CA LEU A 33 3.43 5.72 4.74
C LEU A 33 4.73 6.50 4.53
N ASP A 34 4.97 7.51 5.36
CA ASP A 34 6.22 8.29 5.28
C ASP A 34 7.30 7.67 6.17
N PHE A 35 8.50 7.54 5.61
CA PHE A 35 9.67 6.97 6.28
C PHE A 35 10.95 7.45 5.62
N ARG A 36 12.06 7.45 6.37
CA ARG A 36 13.41 7.80 5.90
C ARG A 36 14.34 6.59 5.83
N ASN A 37 14.03 5.52 6.55
CA ASN A 37 14.83 4.31 6.63
C ASN A 37 13.96 3.07 6.92
N ALA A 38 14.57 1.89 6.95
CA ALA A 38 13.87 0.62 7.16
C ALA A 38 13.17 0.52 8.54
N PHE A 39 13.79 1.06 9.59
CA PHE A 39 13.24 1.07 10.94
C PHE A 39 11.94 1.89 11.01
N GLU A 40 11.95 3.11 10.48
CA GLU A 40 10.77 3.96 10.41
C GLU A 40 9.64 3.31 9.61
N LEU A 41 9.95 2.69 8.47
CA LEU A 41 8.93 1.98 7.69
C LEU A 41 8.33 0.80 8.46
N LEU A 42 9.17 0.03 9.16
CA LEU A 42 8.72 -1.09 9.98
C LEU A 42 7.76 -0.62 11.09
N VAL A 43 8.16 0.39 11.85
CA VAL A 43 7.35 0.98 12.92
C VAL A 43 6.04 1.57 12.36
N ALA A 44 6.12 2.36 11.28
CA ALA A 44 4.95 2.94 10.64
C ALA A 44 3.98 1.86 10.13
N THR A 45 4.51 0.75 9.59
CA THR A 45 3.68 -0.35 9.10
C THR A 45 2.98 -1.07 10.26
N VAL A 46 3.64 -1.30 11.40
CA VAL A 46 2.99 -1.84 12.61
C VAL A 46 1.89 -0.88 13.11
N LEU A 47 2.16 0.43 13.13
CA LEU A 47 1.16 1.43 13.51
C LEU A 47 -0.03 1.51 12.55
N SER A 48 0.16 1.18 11.27
CA SER A 48 -0.89 1.20 10.24
C SER A 48 -1.96 0.12 10.43
N ALA A 49 -1.71 -0.89 11.28
CA ALA A 49 -2.70 -1.90 11.59
C ALA A 49 -4.00 -1.27 12.13
N GLN A 50 -5.07 -1.40 11.35
CA GLN A 50 -6.40 -0.83 11.62
C GLN A 50 -6.40 0.70 11.80
N THR A 51 -5.50 1.39 11.10
CA THR A 51 -5.35 2.85 11.12
C THR A 51 -5.16 3.36 9.71
N THR A 52 -5.59 4.59 9.42
CA THR A 52 -5.33 5.20 8.12
C THR A 52 -3.88 5.67 8.01
N ASP A 53 -3.29 5.56 6.82
CA ASP A 53 -1.92 6.03 6.58
C ASP A 53 -1.79 7.53 6.90
N VAL A 54 -2.83 8.33 6.61
CA VAL A 54 -2.88 9.76 6.98
C VAL A 54 -2.71 9.94 8.50
N ARG A 55 -3.39 9.14 9.32
CA ARG A 55 -3.27 9.24 10.77
C ARG A 55 -1.89 8.80 11.26
N VAL A 56 -1.35 7.72 10.71
CA VAL A 56 0.02 7.27 11.04
C VAL A 56 1.02 8.36 10.72
N ASN A 57 0.94 8.95 9.53
CA ASN A 57 1.88 9.96 9.08
C ASN A 57 1.78 11.31 9.83
N LEU A 58 0.65 11.58 10.49
CA LEU A 58 0.52 12.72 11.42
C LEU A 58 1.12 12.42 12.79
N THR A 59 1.28 11.15 13.15
CA THR A 59 1.79 10.69 14.44
C THR A 59 3.29 10.39 14.41
N THR A 60 3.79 9.81 13.32
CA THR A 60 5.18 9.36 13.21
C THR A 60 6.25 10.46 13.30
N PRO A 61 6.03 11.73 12.91
CA PRO A 61 7.06 12.77 13.07
C PRO A 61 7.50 12.96 14.52
N ALA A 62 6.56 13.14 15.46
CA ALA A 62 6.87 13.28 16.88
C ALA A 62 7.44 11.98 17.48
N LEU A 63 6.97 10.82 17.00
CA LEU A 63 7.50 9.52 17.43
C LEU A 63 8.97 9.35 17.04
N PHE A 64 9.34 9.65 15.79
CA PHE A 64 10.69 9.45 15.28
C PHE A 64 11.65 10.57 15.68
N GLU A 65 11.15 11.73 16.07
CA GLU A 65 11.94 12.74 16.78
C GLU A 65 12.34 12.23 18.17
N ARG A 66 11.40 11.62 18.90
CA ARG A 66 11.63 11.11 20.26
C ARG A 66 12.42 9.80 20.28
N TYR A 67 12.15 8.90 19.35
CA TYR A 67 12.73 7.56 19.26
C TYR A 67 13.22 7.31 17.81
N PRO A 68 14.40 7.83 17.45
CA PRO A 68 14.90 7.79 16.07
C PRO A 68 15.37 6.41 15.61
N ASP A 69 15.67 5.50 16.53
CA ASP A 69 16.21 4.16 16.25
C ASP A 69 15.65 3.08 17.20
N ALA A 70 15.94 1.82 16.87
CA ALA A 70 15.47 0.66 17.64
C ALA A 70 16.01 0.66 19.08
N ARG A 71 17.24 1.13 19.30
CA ARG A 71 17.84 1.18 20.64
C ARG A 71 17.06 2.12 21.54
N THR A 72 16.84 3.34 21.08
CA THR A 72 16.12 4.38 21.82
C THR A 72 14.66 3.98 22.03
N LEU A 73 14.02 3.34 21.04
CA LEU A 73 12.64 2.85 21.21
C LEU A 73 12.54 1.64 22.15
N SER A 74 13.56 0.77 22.21
CA SER A 74 13.55 -0.42 23.08
C SER A 74 13.55 -0.09 24.58
N GLU A 75 14.10 1.08 24.91
CA GLU A 75 14.25 1.64 26.27
C GLU A 75 13.17 2.69 26.59
N ALA A 76 12.21 2.92 25.69
CA ALA A 76 11.18 3.93 25.85
C ALA A 76 10.31 3.69 27.10
N ASP A 77 9.93 4.77 27.78
CA ASP A 77 8.86 4.72 28.79
C ASP A 77 7.54 4.36 28.09
N GLU A 78 6.88 3.33 28.59
CA GLU A 78 5.68 2.79 27.94
C GLU A 78 4.54 3.81 27.95
N MET A 79 4.38 4.59 29.02
CA MET A 79 3.28 5.57 29.12
C MET A 79 3.52 6.75 28.16
N GLU A 80 4.75 7.25 28.07
CA GLU A 80 5.14 8.27 27.10
C GLU A 80 4.88 7.81 25.66
N LEU A 81 5.35 6.60 25.31
CA LEU A 81 5.12 6.01 24.00
C LEU A 81 3.63 5.90 23.70
N GLN A 82 2.84 5.36 24.65
CA GLN A 82 1.41 5.20 24.50
C GLN A 82 0.69 6.52 24.20
N GLU A 83 1.06 7.62 24.87
CA GLU A 83 0.46 8.93 24.60
C GLU A 83 0.81 9.46 23.21
N ILE A 84 2.07 9.32 22.76
CA ILE A 84 2.49 9.71 21.41
C ILE A 84 1.66 8.97 20.34
N ILE A 85 1.51 7.65 20.49
CA ILE A 85 0.83 6.82 19.47
C ILE A 85 -0.67 6.65 19.69
N ARG A 86 -1.23 7.25 20.74
CA ARG A 86 -2.67 7.20 21.10
C ARG A 86 -3.60 7.50 19.92
N PRO A 87 -3.33 8.50 19.04
CA PRO A 87 -4.18 8.81 17.91
C PRO A 87 -4.33 7.68 16.88
N THR A 88 -3.44 6.67 16.90
CA THR A 88 -3.49 5.53 15.98
C THR A 88 -4.50 4.46 16.40
N GLY A 89 -5.08 4.52 17.60
CA GLY A 89 -5.98 3.48 18.12
C GLY A 89 -5.26 2.15 18.41
N PHE A 90 -5.85 1.32 19.28
CA PHE A 90 -5.21 0.10 19.83
C PHE A 90 -3.80 0.35 20.39
N TYR A 91 -3.57 1.57 20.89
CA TYR A 91 -2.23 2.09 21.19
C TYR A 91 -1.50 1.29 22.26
N ARG A 92 -2.20 0.69 23.22
CA ARG A 92 -1.57 -0.19 24.23
C ARG A 92 -0.93 -1.42 23.61
N ALA A 93 -1.67 -2.13 22.74
CA ALA A 93 -1.17 -3.31 22.04
C ALA A 93 -0.06 -2.94 21.05
N LYS A 94 -0.19 -1.78 20.38
CA LYS A 94 0.85 -1.26 19.49
C LYS A 94 2.11 -0.87 20.25
N ALA A 95 2.02 -0.17 21.39
CA ALA A 95 3.16 0.20 22.21
C ALA A 95 3.92 -1.05 22.67
N ASN A 96 3.20 -2.06 23.19
CA ASN A 96 3.81 -3.34 23.54
C ASN A 96 4.52 -4.01 22.35
N SER A 97 3.88 -4.01 21.17
CA SER A 97 4.47 -4.57 19.95
C SER A 97 5.73 -3.80 19.54
N LEU A 98 5.71 -2.47 19.57
CA LEU A 98 6.86 -1.63 19.21
C LEU A 98 8.03 -1.79 20.18
N LEU A 99 7.77 -1.83 21.49
CA LEU A 99 8.79 -2.10 22.50
C LEU A 99 9.42 -3.48 22.30
N SER A 100 8.59 -4.52 22.15
CA SER A 100 9.05 -5.90 21.99
C SER A 100 9.81 -6.10 20.68
N LEU A 101 9.33 -5.51 19.58
CA LEU A 101 9.99 -5.50 18.29
C LEU A 101 11.34 -4.79 18.38
N SER A 102 11.41 -3.63 19.01
CA SER A 102 12.65 -2.86 19.11
C SER A 102 13.70 -3.55 19.96
N ARG A 103 13.29 -4.17 21.08
CA ARG A 103 14.17 -5.04 21.89
C ARG A 103 14.71 -6.22 21.07
N ARG A 104 13.83 -6.89 20.31
CA ARG A 104 14.24 -7.99 19.44
C ARG A 104 15.25 -7.56 18.37
N LEU A 105 15.10 -6.36 17.80
CA LEU A 105 16.07 -5.80 16.87
C LEU A 105 17.43 -5.57 17.55
N VAL A 106 17.44 -5.02 18.77
CA VAL A 106 18.68 -4.77 19.52
C VAL A 106 19.39 -6.06 19.92
N ASP A 107 18.64 -7.04 20.44
CA ASP A 107 19.20 -8.27 21.02
C ASP A 107 19.72 -9.24 19.94
N ASP A 108 19.00 -9.37 18.83
CA ASP A 108 19.26 -10.41 17.82
C ASP A 108 19.85 -9.86 16.51
N TYR A 109 19.73 -8.56 16.25
CA TYR A 109 20.06 -7.94 14.96
C TYR A 109 20.86 -6.62 15.10
N ASP A 110 21.52 -6.40 16.24
CA ASP A 110 22.36 -5.22 16.52
C ASP A 110 21.64 -3.86 16.36
N GLY A 111 20.31 -3.86 16.47
CA GLY A 111 19.45 -2.68 16.29
C GLY A 111 19.05 -2.40 14.84
N GLU A 112 19.47 -3.24 13.89
CA GLU A 112 19.19 -3.09 12.47
C GLU A 112 18.01 -3.95 12.02
N VAL A 113 17.24 -3.46 11.04
CA VAL A 113 16.14 -4.24 10.46
C VAL A 113 16.71 -5.30 9.51
N PRO A 114 16.45 -6.60 9.71
CA PRO A 114 17.03 -7.63 8.87
C PRO A 114 16.43 -7.61 7.44
N PRO A 115 17.25 -7.76 6.39
CA PRO A 115 16.80 -7.70 4.99
C PRO A 115 16.30 -9.06 4.46
N SER A 116 15.70 -9.90 5.32
CA SER A 116 15.18 -11.22 4.95
C SER A 116 13.74 -11.42 5.41
N LEU A 117 12.98 -12.24 4.66
CA LEU A 117 11.59 -12.52 5.02
C LEU A 117 11.52 -13.39 6.28
N GLU A 118 12.38 -14.40 6.33
CA GLU A 118 12.48 -15.39 7.39
C GLU A 118 12.72 -14.72 8.75
N ASP A 119 13.62 -13.74 8.80
CA ASP A 119 13.95 -13.02 10.04
C ASP A 119 12.86 -12.01 10.39
N LEU A 120 12.35 -11.24 9.42
CA LEU A 120 11.32 -10.22 9.67
C LEU A 120 10.04 -10.82 10.27
N VAL A 121 9.60 -11.99 9.80
CA VAL A 121 8.39 -12.63 10.34
C VAL A 121 8.57 -13.19 11.76
N THR A 122 9.80 -13.24 12.28
CA THR A 122 10.04 -13.57 13.69
C THR A 122 9.80 -12.39 14.63
N LEU A 123 9.74 -11.17 14.09
CA LEU A 123 9.56 -9.96 14.90
C LEU A 123 8.11 -9.83 15.40
N PRO A 124 7.90 -9.46 16.68
CA PRO A 124 6.57 -9.22 17.23
C PRO A 124 5.75 -8.22 16.40
N GLY A 125 4.52 -8.60 16.04
CA GLY A 125 3.63 -7.74 15.25
C GLY A 125 3.93 -7.71 13.74
N VAL A 126 4.91 -8.47 13.26
CA VAL A 126 5.31 -8.53 11.85
C VAL A 126 4.84 -9.82 11.20
N GLY A 127 3.77 -9.72 10.42
CA GLY A 127 3.35 -10.81 9.53
C GLY A 127 4.02 -10.72 8.15
N ARG A 128 3.84 -11.76 7.32
CA ARG A 128 4.36 -11.83 5.93
C ARG A 128 4.05 -10.59 5.09
N LYS A 129 2.83 -10.02 5.22
CA LYS A 129 2.47 -8.77 4.53
C LYS A 129 3.38 -7.61 4.94
N THR A 130 3.54 -7.39 6.25
CA THR A 130 4.39 -6.32 6.80
C THR A 130 5.83 -6.50 6.35
N ALA A 131 6.36 -7.73 6.42
CA ALA A 131 7.70 -8.04 5.96
C ALA A 131 7.88 -7.72 4.47
N ASN A 132 6.96 -8.14 3.58
CA ASN A 132 7.03 -7.82 2.15
C ASN A 132 6.93 -6.31 1.88
N VAL A 133 6.17 -5.53 2.67
CA VAL A 133 6.15 -4.06 2.57
C VAL A 133 7.54 -3.49 2.85
N VAL A 134 8.17 -3.92 3.95
CA VAL A 134 9.50 -3.43 4.37
C VAL A 134 10.57 -3.84 3.36
N LEU A 135 10.63 -5.12 2.99
CA LEU A 135 11.57 -5.65 2.00
C LEU A 135 11.48 -4.94 0.65
N GLY A 136 10.25 -4.76 0.14
CA GLY A 136 10.03 -4.14 -1.16
C GLY A 136 10.41 -2.66 -1.20
N ASN A 137 10.14 -1.90 -0.14
CA ASN A 137 10.26 -0.44 -0.16
C ASN A 137 11.54 0.09 0.49
N ALA A 138 12.11 -0.62 1.48
CA ALA A 138 13.35 -0.20 2.15
C ALA A 138 14.59 -0.93 1.62
N PHE A 139 14.46 -2.18 1.18
CA PHE A 139 15.60 -3.00 0.74
C PHE A 139 15.60 -3.31 -0.77
N GLY A 140 14.56 -2.93 -1.50
CA GLY A 140 14.42 -3.24 -2.93
C GLY A 140 14.26 -4.73 -3.23
N VAL A 141 13.94 -5.55 -2.22
CA VAL A 141 13.72 -7.00 -2.35
C VAL A 141 12.27 -7.23 -2.81
N PRO A 142 12.02 -7.72 -4.03
CA PRO A 142 10.67 -7.74 -4.57
C PRO A 142 9.73 -8.70 -3.85
N GLY A 143 8.54 -8.20 -3.50
CA GLY A 143 7.49 -8.97 -2.81
C GLY A 143 6.09 -8.49 -3.20
N ILE A 144 5.15 -9.42 -3.35
CA ILE A 144 3.72 -9.07 -3.51
C ILE A 144 3.12 -8.93 -2.10
N THR A 145 2.50 -7.78 -1.86
CA THR A 145 1.79 -7.49 -0.61
C THR A 145 0.29 -7.67 -0.82
N VAL A 146 -0.23 -8.84 -0.41
CA VAL A 146 -1.66 -9.13 -0.54
C VAL A 146 -2.42 -8.51 0.63
N ASP A 147 -2.98 -7.33 0.40
CA ASP A 147 -3.94 -6.70 1.31
C ASP A 147 -5.39 -6.84 0.80
N THR A 148 -6.33 -6.17 1.47
CA THR A 148 -7.76 -6.22 1.10
C THR A 148 -8.06 -5.57 -0.25
N HIS A 149 -7.23 -4.63 -0.72
CA HIS A 149 -7.34 -4.02 -2.04
C HIS A 149 -6.78 -4.98 -3.10
N PHE A 150 -5.56 -5.46 -2.90
CA PHE A 150 -4.89 -6.38 -3.82
C PHE A 150 -5.69 -7.65 -4.03
N GLY A 151 -6.07 -8.35 -2.96
CA GLY A 151 -6.84 -9.59 -3.07
C GLY A 151 -8.19 -9.39 -3.77
N ARG A 152 -8.91 -8.31 -3.46
CA ARG A 152 -10.18 -7.97 -4.13
C ARG A 152 -9.99 -7.73 -5.62
N LEU A 153 -8.98 -6.94 -5.99
CA LEU A 153 -8.74 -6.58 -7.39
C LEU A 153 -8.17 -7.76 -8.19
N ALA A 154 -7.31 -8.58 -7.59
CA ALA A 154 -6.82 -9.82 -8.21
C ALA A 154 -7.99 -10.74 -8.59
N ARG A 155 -9.02 -10.86 -7.73
CA ARG A 155 -10.26 -11.58 -8.04
C ARG A 155 -11.09 -10.89 -9.13
N ARG A 156 -11.30 -9.57 -9.06
CA ARG A 156 -12.03 -8.81 -10.10
C ARG A 156 -11.37 -8.88 -11.48
N PHE A 157 -10.05 -8.88 -11.52
CA PHE A 157 -9.28 -9.04 -12.76
C PHE A 157 -9.21 -10.51 -13.24
N ARG A 158 -9.76 -11.44 -12.44
CA ARG A 158 -9.68 -12.89 -12.61
C ARG A 158 -8.24 -13.37 -12.80
N TRP A 159 -7.34 -12.87 -11.96
CA TRP A 159 -5.97 -13.38 -11.84
C TRP A 159 -5.91 -14.62 -10.96
N THR A 160 -6.86 -14.74 -10.03
CA THR A 160 -7.00 -15.83 -9.06
C THR A 160 -8.48 -15.93 -8.65
N ALA A 161 -8.90 -17.11 -8.19
CA ALA A 161 -10.17 -17.32 -7.52
C ALA A 161 -10.02 -17.40 -5.98
N SER A 162 -8.78 -17.43 -5.47
CA SER A 162 -8.48 -17.61 -4.05
C SER A 162 -8.78 -16.35 -3.23
N ASP A 163 -9.18 -16.56 -1.99
CA ASP A 163 -9.26 -15.55 -0.94
C ASP A 163 -8.10 -15.62 0.06
N ASP A 164 -7.45 -16.78 0.17
CA ASP A 164 -6.24 -16.98 0.96
C ASP A 164 -5.08 -16.12 0.43
N PRO A 165 -4.51 -15.21 1.25
CA PRO A 165 -3.46 -14.29 0.80
C PRO A 165 -2.20 -14.97 0.26
N VAL A 166 -1.80 -16.11 0.82
CA VAL A 166 -0.59 -16.83 0.42
C VAL A 166 -0.79 -17.45 -0.96
N LYS A 167 -1.94 -18.09 -1.20
CA LYS A 167 -2.30 -18.61 -2.52
C LYS A 167 -2.43 -17.49 -3.56
N VAL A 168 -3.03 -16.35 -3.20
CA VAL A 168 -3.10 -15.17 -4.09
C VAL A 168 -1.71 -14.69 -4.47
N GLU A 169 -0.78 -14.59 -3.52
CA GLU A 169 0.62 -14.20 -3.76
C GLU A 169 1.27 -15.13 -4.80
N MET A 170 1.15 -16.45 -4.60
CA MET A 170 1.73 -17.46 -5.49
C MET A 170 1.11 -17.45 -6.90
N GLU A 171 -0.22 -17.47 -6.98
CA GLU A 171 -0.96 -17.53 -8.25
C GLU A 171 -0.81 -16.26 -9.08
N VAL A 172 -0.80 -15.08 -8.43
CA VAL A 172 -0.57 -13.82 -9.13
C VAL A 172 0.91 -13.68 -9.48
N GLY A 173 1.82 -14.12 -8.62
CA GLY A 173 3.26 -14.05 -8.82
C GLY A 173 3.73 -14.68 -10.12
N VAL A 174 3.15 -15.82 -10.56
CA VAL A 174 3.51 -16.47 -11.82
C VAL A 174 3.13 -15.68 -13.09
N LEU A 175 2.28 -14.65 -12.95
CA LEU A 175 1.85 -13.81 -14.07
C LEU A 175 2.84 -12.69 -14.38
N PHE A 176 3.69 -12.31 -13.42
CA PHE A 176 4.57 -11.15 -13.49
C PHE A 176 6.04 -11.52 -13.25
N ASP A 177 6.97 -10.71 -13.74
CA ASP A 177 8.39 -10.93 -13.44
C ASP A 177 8.67 -10.44 -12.01
N ARG A 178 9.54 -11.14 -11.26
CA ARG A 178 9.77 -10.84 -9.84
C ARG A 178 10.13 -9.38 -9.57
N LYS A 179 10.94 -8.77 -10.44
CA LYS A 179 11.35 -7.36 -10.35
C LYS A 179 10.17 -6.37 -10.32
N ASP A 180 9.00 -6.75 -10.84
CA ASP A 180 7.83 -5.88 -10.94
C ASP A 180 6.89 -6.02 -9.72
N TRP A 181 7.13 -6.98 -8.82
CA TRP A 181 6.19 -7.36 -7.77
C TRP A 181 5.84 -6.22 -6.81
N THR A 182 6.83 -5.46 -6.34
CA THR A 182 6.59 -4.32 -5.43
C THR A 182 5.71 -3.25 -6.10
N MET A 183 6.05 -2.87 -7.34
CA MET A 183 5.27 -1.86 -8.08
C MET A 183 3.90 -2.37 -8.50
N LEU A 184 3.76 -3.65 -8.83
CA LEU A 184 2.46 -4.29 -9.06
C LEU A 184 1.54 -4.10 -7.84
N SER A 185 2.06 -4.36 -6.63
CA SER A 185 1.31 -4.13 -5.40
C SER A 185 0.89 -2.67 -5.25
N HIS A 186 1.80 -1.72 -5.45
CA HIS A 186 1.47 -0.29 -5.39
C HIS A 186 0.40 0.11 -6.39
N HIS A 187 0.55 -0.26 -7.67
CA HIS A 187 -0.42 0.06 -8.72
C HIS A 187 -1.81 -0.50 -8.41
N VAL A 188 -1.90 -1.75 -7.96
CA VAL A 188 -3.18 -2.41 -7.65
C VAL A 188 -3.81 -1.78 -6.40
N VAL A 189 -3.04 -1.52 -5.35
CA VAL A 189 -3.54 -0.87 -4.13
C VAL A 189 -4.01 0.56 -4.43
N PHE A 190 -3.24 1.34 -5.21
CA PHE A 190 -3.65 2.67 -5.66
C PHE A 190 -4.97 2.62 -6.40
N HIS A 191 -5.09 1.72 -7.38
CA HIS A 191 -6.32 1.55 -8.14
C HIS A 191 -7.51 1.18 -7.25
N GLY A 192 -7.30 0.28 -6.30
CA GLY A 192 -8.33 -0.18 -5.36
C GLY A 192 -8.76 0.87 -4.34
N ARG A 193 -7.94 1.90 -4.08
CA ARG A 193 -8.24 3.03 -3.19
C ARG A 193 -8.90 4.20 -3.92
N ARG A 194 -8.55 4.40 -5.21
CA ARG A 194 -8.94 5.58 -5.99
C ARG A 194 -10.15 5.37 -6.90
N ILE A 195 -10.30 4.17 -7.47
CA ILE A 195 -11.30 3.87 -8.52
C ILE A 195 -12.11 2.61 -8.19
N CYS A 196 -11.44 1.50 -7.90
CA CYS A 196 -12.06 0.17 -7.80
C CYS A 196 -12.50 -0.14 -6.35
N HIS A 197 -13.38 0.72 -5.81
CA HIS A 197 -13.87 0.64 -4.43
C HIS A 197 -14.58 -0.67 -4.13
N ALA A 198 -14.56 -1.09 -2.86
CA ALA A 198 -15.15 -2.37 -2.45
C ALA A 198 -16.64 -2.48 -2.78
N LYS A 199 -17.44 -1.47 -2.36
CA LYS A 199 -18.91 -1.48 -2.50
C LYS A 199 -19.39 -1.03 -3.87
N LYS A 200 -18.89 0.09 -4.39
CA LYS A 200 -19.35 0.70 -5.66
C LYS A 200 -18.15 1.21 -6.47
N PRO A 201 -17.49 0.37 -7.30
CA PRO A 201 -16.37 0.80 -8.11
C PRO A 201 -16.80 1.77 -9.22
N ALA A 202 -15.91 2.68 -9.62
CA ALA A 202 -16.13 3.66 -10.67
C ALA A 202 -15.84 3.08 -12.07
N CYS A 203 -16.59 2.06 -12.49
CA CYS A 203 -16.34 1.31 -13.73
C CYS A 203 -16.36 2.21 -14.99
N GLY A 204 -17.27 3.19 -15.06
CA GLY A 204 -17.46 4.07 -16.22
C GLY A 204 -16.26 4.96 -16.56
N VAL A 205 -15.33 5.14 -15.63
CA VAL A 205 -14.08 5.92 -15.80
C VAL A 205 -12.82 5.09 -15.51
N CYS A 206 -12.95 3.77 -15.39
CA CYS A 206 -11.82 2.91 -15.06
C CYS A 206 -10.87 2.74 -16.26
N PRO A 207 -9.56 3.04 -16.13
CA PRO A 207 -8.62 3.00 -17.25
C PRO A 207 -8.41 1.58 -17.82
N VAL A 208 -8.71 0.54 -17.03
CA VAL A 208 -8.58 -0.87 -17.45
C VAL A 208 -9.92 -1.53 -17.78
N ALA A 209 -10.99 -0.74 -17.94
CA ALA A 209 -12.35 -1.23 -18.20
C ALA A 209 -12.41 -2.24 -19.37
N ALA A 210 -11.79 -1.92 -20.50
CA ALA A 210 -11.78 -2.78 -21.69
C ALA A 210 -11.07 -4.13 -21.50
N LEU A 211 -10.29 -4.28 -20.42
CA LEU A 211 -9.58 -5.51 -20.08
C LEU A 211 -10.17 -6.21 -18.85
N CYS A 212 -11.10 -5.58 -18.14
CA CYS A 212 -11.57 -6.03 -16.85
C CYS A 212 -12.73 -7.02 -16.99
N PRO A 213 -12.58 -8.29 -16.57
CA PRO A 213 -13.65 -9.28 -16.61
C PRO A 213 -14.81 -9.00 -15.64
N SER A 214 -14.62 -8.08 -14.69
CA SER A 214 -15.61 -7.60 -13.72
C SER A 214 -16.15 -6.20 -14.05
N TYR A 215 -15.90 -5.68 -15.25
CA TYR A 215 -16.54 -4.45 -15.69
C TYR A 215 -18.08 -4.57 -15.58
N GLY A 216 -18.73 -3.56 -15.00
CA GLY A 216 -20.17 -3.58 -14.73
C GLY A 216 -20.55 -3.92 -13.28
N GLU A 217 -19.60 -4.33 -12.42
CA GLU A 217 -19.86 -4.50 -10.98
C GLU A 217 -20.20 -3.19 -10.23
N GLY A 218 -19.93 -2.03 -10.83
CA GLY A 218 -20.17 -0.72 -10.23
C GLY A 218 -20.82 0.27 -11.18
N GLU A 219 -20.61 1.56 -10.93
CA GLU A 219 -21.21 2.62 -11.76
C GLU A 219 -20.57 2.66 -13.14
N THR A 220 -21.36 2.45 -14.20
CA THR A 220 -20.89 2.44 -15.59
C THR A 220 -21.13 3.75 -16.32
N ASP A 221 -22.05 4.60 -15.84
CA ASP A 221 -22.24 5.93 -16.40
C ASP A 221 -21.00 6.79 -16.12
N PRO A 222 -20.30 7.32 -17.15
CA PRO A 222 -19.04 8.02 -16.95
C PRO A 222 -19.17 9.25 -16.04
N VAL A 223 -20.27 10.00 -16.15
CA VAL A 223 -20.51 11.23 -15.38
C VAL A 223 -20.74 10.90 -13.91
N LYS A 224 -21.52 9.86 -13.61
CA LYS A 224 -21.76 9.40 -12.23
C LYS A 224 -20.53 8.71 -11.65
N ALA A 225 -19.81 7.93 -12.45
CA ALA A 225 -18.62 7.21 -12.01
C ALA A 225 -17.47 8.17 -11.66
N ALA A 226 -17.29 9.27 -12.42
CA ALA A 226 -16.31 10.31 -12.11
C ALA A 226 -16.47 10.90 -10.70
N LYS A 227 -17.71 11.03 -10.22
CA LYS A 227 -18.01 11.53 -8.87
C LYS A 227 -17.59 10.58 -7.75
N LEU A 228 -17.28 9.33 -8.07
CA LEU A 228 -16.83 8.32 -7.11
C LEU A 228 -15.32 8.25 -6.97
N LEU A 229 -14.56 8.97 -7.82
CA LEU A 229 -13.10 9.00 -7.71
C LEU A 229 -12.67 9.60 -6.37
N LYS A 230 -11.55 9.12 -5.84
CA LYS A 230 -11.02 9.51 -4.51
C LYS A 230 -9.58 10.03 -4.59
N TYR A 231 -9.15 10.65 -3.49
CA TYR A 231 -7.80 11.20 -3.30
C TYR A 231 -7.48 12.32 -4.30
N GLU A 232 -6.39 12.18 -5.05
CA GLU A 232 -5.99 13.12 -6.09
C GLU A 232 -6.83 12.98 -7.37
N LEU A 233 -7.59 11.89 -7.53
CA LEU A 233 -8.50 11.72 -8.67
C LEU A 233 -9.92 12.26 -8.41
N ALA A 234 -10.22 12.67 -7.18
CA ALA A 234 -11.54 13.21 -6.86
C ALA A 234 -11.82 14.53 -7.62
N PRO A 235 -13.06 14.82 -8.01
CA PRO A 235 -13.38 16.07 -8.71
C PRO A 235 -12.92 17.31 -7.93
N GLY A 236 -12.28 18.26 -8.60
CA GLY A 236 -11.76 19.49 -7.98
C GLY A 236 -10.37 19.33 -7.33
N ARG A 237 -9.63 18.27 -7.68
CA ARG A 237 -8.30 17.94 -7.16
C ARG A 237 -7.25 17.81 -8.26
N GLU A 238 -7.55 18.33 -9.45
CA GLU A 238 -6.74 18.26 -10.65
C GLU A 238 -5.32 18.84 -10.39
N ASP A 239 -5.23 19.97 -9.68
CA ASP A 239 -3.95 20.57 -9.31
C ASP A 239 -3.07 19.62 -8.47
N LEU A 240 -3.68 18.86 -7.54
CA LEU A 240 -2.95 17.89 -6.73
C LEU A 240 -2.43 16.74 -7.58
N LEU A 241 -3.24 16.24 -8.51
CA LEU A 241 -2.85 15.20 -9.45
C LEU A 241 -1.67 15.65 -10.33
N ASP A 242 -1.73 16.87 -10.83
CA ASP A 242 -0.67 17.44 -11.67
C ASP A 242 0.64 17.60 -10.91
N LEU A 243 0.59 18.07 -9.66
CA LEU A 243 1.77 18.14 -8.80
C LEU A 243 2.36 16.75 -8.50
N MET A 244 1.52 15.73 -8.23
CA MET A 244 1.99 14.36 -8.04
C MET A 244 2.65 13.79 -9.30
N ARG A 245 2.07 14.06 -10.48
CA ARG A 245 2.65 13.66 -11.77
C ARG A 245 3.95 14.40 -12.10
N ALA A 246 4.10 15.63 -11.62
CA ALA A 246 5.35 16.38 -11.68
C ALA A 246 6.43 15.88 -10.70
N GLY A 247 6.13 14.85 -9.91
CA GLY A 247 7.09 14.21 -9.00
C GLY A 247 7.15 14.83 -7.60
N ARG A 248 6.22 15.71 -7.24
CA ARG A 248 6.16 16.26 -5.88
C ARG A 248 5.87 15.16 -4.88
N THR A 249 6.67 15.08 -3.83
CA THR A 249 6.52 14.04 -2.80
C THR A 249 5.30 14.34 -1.93
N ARG A 250 4.76 13.30 -1.27
CA ARG A 250 3.65 13.45 -0.32
C ARG A 250 4.01 14.39 0.85
N ALA A 251 5.26 14.36 1.31
CA ALA A 251 5.74 15.26 2.34
C ALA A 251 5.70 16.73 1.88
N GLU A 252 6.28 17.04 0.72
CA GLU A 252 6.26 18.38 0.12
C GLU A 252 4.84 18.90 -0.11
N LEU A 253 3.93 18.03 -0.54
CA LEU A 253 2.54 18.40 -0.80
C LEU A 253 1.82 18.82 0.49
N ARG A 254 2.05 18.11 1.60
CA ARG A 254 1.46 18.49 2.90
C ARG A 254 2.05 19.76 3.47
N GLU A 255 3.36 19.95 3.32
CA GLU A 255 4.02 21.19 3.73
C GLU A 255 3.47 22.39 2.95
N ALA A 256 3.16 22.19 1.67
CA ALA A 256 2.46 23.17 0.83
C ALA A 256 0.95 23.29 1.12
N GLY A 257 0.42 22.59 2.14
CA GLY A 257 -0.97 22.71 2.58
C GLY A 257 -1.97 21.82 1.80
N HIS A 258 -1.51 20.94 0.92
CA HIS A 258 -2.41 20.00 0.24
C HIS A 258 -2.80 18.84 1.16
N GLY A 259 -4.09 18.75 1.50
CA GLY A 259 -4.61 17.56 2.19
C GLY A 259 -4.51 16.32 1.30
N LEU A 260 -3.98 15.20 1.82
CA LEU A 260 -3.77 13.95 1.06
C LEU A 260 -4.80 12.84 1.37
N GLY A 261 -5.84 13.15 2.15
CA GLY A 261 -6.97 12.25 2.37
C GLY A 261 -7.84 12.08 1.11
N GLY A 262 -8.70 11.06 1.12
CA GLY A 262 -9.65 10.77 0.05
C GLY A 262 -11.03 10.41 0.55
#